data_AF-A0A072NX54-F1
#
_entry.id   AF-A0A072NX54-F1
#
_cell.length_a   1.000
_cell.length_b   1.000
_cell.length_c   1.000
_cell.angle_alpha   90.00
_cell.angle_beta   90.00
_cell.angle_gamma   90.00
#
_symmetry.space_group_name_H-M   'P 1'
#
loop_
_entity.id
_entity.type
_entity.pdbx_description
1 polymer ?
#
loop_
_entity_poly.entity_id
_entity_poly.type
_entity_poly.pdbx_seq_one_letter_code
_entity_poly.pdbx_strand_id
1 'polypeptide(L)'
;MGKVKAVKIDGEDIHIFNSAIYILESSSGYTLDLDIIVSEVVVKKYRNEENLIVEIELQDGRLITSYMNLKSLSGGLPQLNLFCEISDVSEYIDFQIVNENDLSFPNIEEGITLEEIRKYEMPNEKVTLKLTLPIDQVEWLKKQKSKDVAEVIKEAIYDYWEKNNKNW
;
A
#
# COMPACT_ATOMS: atom_id res chain seq x y z
N MET A 1 -23.56 1.80 -0.58
CA MET A 1 -22.12 1.48 -0.46
C MET A 1 -21.36 2.55 -1.20
N GLY A 2 -20.82 3.51 -0.45
CA GLY A 2 -19.93 4.52 -1.02
C GLY A 2 -18.77 3.80 -1.69
N LYS A 3 -18.72 3.82 -3.02
CA LYS A 3 -17.56 3.31 -3.75
C LYS A 3 -16.53 4.43 -3.80
N VAL A 4 -15.33 4.16 -3.32
CA VAL A 4 -14.23 5.11 -3.42
C VAL A 4 -13.81 5.21 -4.88
N LYS A 5 -13.62 6.43 -5.36
CA LYS A 5 -13.16 6.74 -6.70
C LYS A 5 -11.67 7.12 -6.70
N ALA A 6 -11.27 7.95 -5.75
CA ALA A 6 -9.89 8.40 -5.58
C ALA A 6 -9.61 8.72 -4.11
N VAL A 7 -8.35 8.57 -3.71
CA VAL A 7 -7.87 8.96 -2.38
C VAL A 7 -6.60 9.77 -2.53
N LYS A 8 -6.51 10.88 -1.80
CA LYS A 8 -5.26 11.59 -1.57
C LYS A 8 -4.85 11.48 -0.11
N ILE A 9 -3.56 11.32 0.11
CA ILE A 9 -2.95 11.30 1.44
C ILE A 9 -1.90 12.41 1.47
N ASP A 10 -2.08 13.38 2.36
CA ASP A 10 -1.26 14.59 2.49
C ASP A 10 -1.09 15.35 1.16
N GLY A 11 -2.18 15.40 0.37
CA GLY A 11 -2.24 16.08 -0.92
C GLY A 11 -1.67 15.28 -2.10
N GLU A 12 -1.17 14.07 -1.90
CA GLU A 12 -0.66 13.19 -2.96
C GLU A 12 -1.69 12.14 -3.38
N ASP A 13 -1.89 11.97 -4.68
CA ASP A 13 -2.75 10.92 -5.24
C ASP A 13 -2.18 9.53 -4.99
N ILE A 14 -3.00 8.64 -4.43
CA ILE A 14 -2.64 7.25 -4.17
C ILE A 14 -3.35 6.34 -5.15
N HIS A 15 -2.60 5.44 -5.79
CA HIS A 15 -3.21 4.39 -6.60
C HIS A 15 -3.82 3.31 -5.71
N ILE A 16 -5.08 3.01 -5.97
CA ILE A 16 -5.90 2.07 -5.20
C ILE A 16 -6.23 0.89 -6.10
N PHE A 17 -5.84 -0.32 -5.69
CA PHE A 17 -6.21 -1.54 -6.40
C PHE A 17 -7.62 -1.99 -6.04
N ASN A 18 -7.97 -1.84 -4.75
CA ASN A 18 -9.31 -2.07 -4.24
C ASN A 18 -9.50 -1.31 -2.93
N SER A 19 -10.74 -1.08 -2.51
CA SER A 19 -11.05 -0.29 -1.33
C SER A 19 -12.42 -0.61 -0.75
N ALA A 20 -12.57 -0.36 0.54
CA ALA A 20 -13.85 -0.32 1.22
C ALA A 20 -13.89 0.88 2.17
N ILE A 21 -15.03 1.57 2.18
CA ILE A 21 -15.32 2.63 3.15
C ILE A 21 -16.63 2.27 3.85
N TYR A 22 -16.61 2.28 5.17
CA TYR A 22 -17.71 1.81 6.00
C TYR A 22 -17.68 2.46 7.38
N ILE A 23 -18.77 2.33 8.12
CA ILE A 23 -18.85 2.75 9.51
C ILE A 23 -18.66 1.53 10.41
N LEU A 24 -17.70 1.61 11.33
CA LEU A 24 -17.53 0.61 12.38
C LEU A 24 -18.25 1.09 13.64
N GLU A 25 -19.18 0.27 14.13
CA GLU A 25 -19.83 0.44 15.42
C GLU A 25 -19.11 -0.41 16.47
N SER A 26 -18.62 0.26 17.52
CA SER A 26 -18.02 -0.38 18.67
C SER A 26 -18.68 0.09 19.97
N SER A 27 -18.34 -0.56 21.08
CA SER A 27 -18.78 -0.13 22.41
C SER A 27 -18.35 1.30 22.79
N SER A 28 -17.34 1.86 22.13
CA SER A 28 -16.82 3.22 22.37
C SER A 28 -17.40 4.29 21.46
N GLY A 29 -18.16 3.93 20.42
CA GLY A 29 -18.76 4.87 19.48
C GLY A 29 -18.70 4.39 18.03
N TYR A 30 -18.70 5.34 17.10
CA TYR A 30 -18.65 5.08 15.66
C TYR A 30 -17.36 5.62 15.05
N THR A 31 -16.73 4.86 14.16
CA THR A 31 -15.63 5.34 13.33
C THR A 31 -15.98 5.23 11.85
N LEU A 32 -15.50 6.19 11.07
CA LEU A 32 -15.41 6.06 9.63
C LEU A 32 -14.10 5.35 9.32
N ASP A 33 -14.20 4.14 8.77
CA ASP A 33 -13.08 3.31 8.37
C ASP A 33 -12.92 3.33 6.85
N LEU A 34 -11.67 3.44 6.39
CA LEU A 34 -11.25 3.32 5.00
C LEU A 34 -10.13 2.30 4.91
N ASP A 35 -10.41 1.17 4.28
CA ASP A 35 -9.43 0.16 3.95
C ASP A 35 -9.08 0.24 2.46
N ILE A 36 -7.80 0.32 2.13
CA ILE A 36 -7.31 0.43 0.74
C ILE A 36 -6.15 -0.53 0.48
N ILE A 37 -6.23 -1.29 -0.61
CA ILE A 37 -5.08 -2.03 -1.17
C ILE A 37 -4.26 -1.06 -2.02
N VAL A 38 -2.98 -0.95 -1.71
CA VAL A 38 -2.03 -0.02 -2.31
C VAL A 38 -0.72 -0.75 -2.65
N SER A 39 0.29 -0.03 -3.16
CA SER A 39 1.60 -0.62 -3.41
C SER A 39 2.42 -0.80 -2.12
N GLU A 40 3.40 -1.70 -2.16
CA GLU A 40 4.37 -1.87 -1.07
C GLU A 40 5.18 -0.60 -0.81
N VAL A 41 5.37 0.24 -1.83
CA VAL A 41 6.05 1.53 -1.71
C VAL A 41 5.20 2.51 -0.91
N VAL A 42 3.90 2.60 -1.19
CA VAL A 42 2.95 3.43 -0.44
C VAL A 42 2.88 2.98 1.03
N VAL A 43 2.77 1.68 1.30
CA VAL A 43 2.80 1.17 2.69
C VAL A 43 4.09 1.59 3.38
N LYS A 44 5.26 1.39 2.75
CA LYS A 44 6.56 1.77 3.33
C LYS A 44 6.66 3.27 3.61
N LYS A 45 6.01 4.11 2.81
CA LYS A 45 5.98 5.56 2.98
C LYS A 45 5.20 5.97 4.24
N TYR A 46 4.01 5.42 4.44
CA TYR A 46 3.08 5.88 5.49
C TYR A 46 3.06 5.03 6.76
N ARG A 47 3.65 3.83 6.78
CA ARG A 47 3.57 2.88 7.94
C ARG A 47 4.03 3.40 9.29
N ASN A 48 4.80 4.49 9.32
CA ASN A 48 5.35 5.08 10.55
C ASN A 48 4.61 6.36 10.95
N GLU A 49 3.63 6.80 10.15
CA GLU A 49 2.84 7.98 10.42
C GLU A 49 1.65 7.59 11.31
N GLU A 50 1.37 8.40 12.33
CA GLU A 50 0.23 8.16 13.23
C GLU A 50 -1.05 8.77 12.68
N ASN A 51 -0.96 9.97 12.10
CA ASN A 51 -2.08 10.77 11.61
C ASN A 51 -1.81 11.29 10.20
N LEU A 52 -2.81 11.18 9.34
CA LEU A 52 -2.73 11.55 7.92
C LEU A 52 -3.91 12.44 7.54
N ILE A 53 -3.68 13.42 6.67
CA ILE A 53 -4.77 14.18 6.05
C ILE A 53 -5.24 13.37 4.84
N VAL A 54 -6.47 12.87 4.90
CA VAL A 54 -7.04 12.00 3.87
C VAL A 54 -8.19 12.72 3.18
N GLU A 55 -8.13 12.79 1.85
CA GLU A 55 -9.20 13.26 0.99
C GLU A 55 -9.75 12.08 0.19
N ILE A 56 -11.04 11.78 0.34
CA ILE A 56 -11.71 10.65 -0.28
C ILE A 56 -12.75 11.21 -1.25
N GLU A 57 -12.57 10.95 -2.53
CA GLU A 57 -13.59 11.20 -3.55
C GLU A 57 -14.42 9.92 -3.74
N LEU A 58 -15.73 10.01 -3.56
CA LEU A 58 -16.65 8.91 -3.82
C LEU A 58 -17.13 8.93 -5.27
N GLN A 59 -17.61 7.78 -5.76
CA GLN A 59 -18.14 7.66 -7.13
C GLN A 59 -19.37 8.55 -7.41
N ASP A 60 -20.11 8.93 -6.38
CA ASP A 60 -21.23 9.87 -6.49
C ASP A 60 -20.81 11.35 -6.48
N GLY A 61 -19.51 11.63 -6.39
CA GLY A 61 -18.92 12.96 -6.40
C GLY A 61 -18.83 13.63 -5.03
N ARG A 62 -19.26 12.98 -3.93
CA ARG A 62 -18.99 13.49 -2.58
C ARG A 62 -17.49 13.47 -2.29
N LEU A 63 -17.04 14.50 -1.59
CA LEU A 63 -15.67 14.64 -1.10
C LEU A 63 -15.70 14.61 0.42
N ILE A 64 -14.92 13.71 1.02
CA ILE A 64 -14.73 13.62 2.47
C ILE A 64 -13.27 13.99 2.75
N THR A 65 -13.04 14.98 3.59
CA THR A 65 -11.70 15.36 4.05
C THR A 65 -11.64 15.18 5.55
N SER A 66 -10.71 14.36 6.04
CA SER A 66 -10.58 14.06 7.47
C SER A 66 -9.14 13.84 7.88
N TYR A 67 -8.86 14.05 9.17
CA TYR A 67 -7.65 13.60 9.82
C TYR A 67 -7.88 12.16 10.27
N MET A 68 -7.20 11.21 9.62
CA MET A 68 -7.36 9.78 9.89
C MET A 68 -6.12 9.19 10.54
N ASN A 69 -6.34 8.30 11.49
CA ASN A 69 -5.30 7.49 12.12
C ASN A 69 -5.03 6.24 11.29
N LEU A 70 -3.79 5.77 11.26
CA LEU A 70 -3.41 4.52 10.61
C LEU A 70 -3.48 3.34 11.59
N LYS A 71 -4.27 2.31 11.29
CA LYS A 71 -4.24 1.04 12.04
C LYS A 71 -3.05 0.21 11.57
N SER A 72 -2.29 -0.33 12.52
CA SER A 72 -1.24 -1.31 12.22
C SER A 72 -1.83 -2.70 12.16
N LEU A 73 -2.20 -3.15 10.96
CA LEU A 73 -2.58 -4.54 10.70
C LEU A 73 -1.38 -5.28 10.08
N SER A 74 -1.19 -6.53 10.50
CA SER A 74 -0.09 -7.37 10.04
C SER A 74 -0.62 -8.57 9.26
N GLY A 75 -0.01 -8.85 8.10
CA GLY A 75 -0.42 -9.92 7.18
C GLY A 75 -1.25 -9.41 6.01
N GLY A 76 -1.44 -10.27 4.99
CA GLY A 76 -2.23 -9.94 3.79
C GLY A 76 -1.46 -9.20 2.71
N LEU A 77 -2.23 -8.64 1.77
CA LEU A 77 -1.73 -7.75 0.72
C LEU A 77 -1.31 -6.39 1.31
N PRO A 78 -0.46 -5.61 0.60
CA PRO A 78 -0.09 -4.28 1.05
C PRO A 78 -1.32 -3.37 1.13
N GLN A 79 -1.62 -2.89 2.33
CA GLN A 79 -2.83 -2.12 2.59
C GLN A 79 -2.59 -0.99 3.59
N LEU A 80 -3.44 0.04 3.54
CA LEU A 80 -3.58 1.04 4.59
C LEU A 80 -5.00 0.96 5.14
N ASN A 81 -5.11 0.90 6.46
CA ASN A 81 -6.37 0.85 7.19
C ASN A 81 -6.49 2.16 7.99
N LEU A 82 -7.31 3.08 7.50
CA LEU A 82 -7.41 4.44 7.99
C LEU A 82 -8.73 4.61 8.74
N PHE A 83 -8.72 5.37 9.84
CA PHE A 83 -9.96 5.62 10.57
C PHE A 83 -9.99 6.97 11.29
N CYS A 84 -11.20 7.50 11.45
CA CYS A 84 -11.46 8.63 12.34
C CYS A 84 -12.77 8.44 13.09
N GLU A 85 -12.86 8.96 14.31
CA GLU A 85 -14.11 9.00 15.06
C GLU A 85 -15.12 9.91 14.37
N ILE A 86 -16.39 9.51 14.37
CA ILE A 86 -17.50 10.33 13.86
C ILE A 86 -18.54 10.57 14.94
N SER A 87 -19.07 11.79 15.00
CA SER A 87 -20.07 12.19 15.98
C SER A 87 -21.51 12.00 15.49
N ASP A 88 -21.72 11.98 14.17
CA ASP A 88 -23.04 11.85 13.55
C ASP A 88 -23.01 10.84 12.40
N VAL A 89 -23.60 9.67 12.63
CA VAL A 89 -23.70 8.59 11.64
C VAL A 89 -24.69 8.95 10.51
N SER A 90 -25.61 9.91 10.74
CA SER A 90 -26.61 10.28 9.74
C SER A 90 -26.02 10.94 8.49
N GLU A 91 -24.82 11.52 8.61
CA GLU A 91 -24.03 12.05 7.47
C GLU A 91 -23.59 10.95 6.49
N TYR A 92 -23.56 9.68 6.94
CA TYR A 92 -23.02 8.52 6.22
C TYR A 92 -24.08 7.43 6.02
N ILE A 93 -25.35 7.79 5.92
CA ILE A 93 -26.49 6.84 5.94
C ILE A 93 -26.44 5.76 4.84
N ASP A 94 -25.71 5.99 3.76
CA ASP A 94 -25.56 5.07 2.63
C ASP A 94 -24.32 4.15 2.73
N PHE A 95 -23.55 4.29 3.81
CA PHE A 95 -22.39 3.47 4.10
C PHE A 95 -22.83 2.21 4.84
N GLN A 96 -22.10 1.13 4.61
CA GLN A 96 -22.32 -0.09 5.37
C GLN A 96 -21.93 0.18 6.83
N ILE A 97 -22.79 -0.21 7.77
CA ILE A 97 -22.46 -0.21 9.20
C ILE A 97 -22.10 -1.65 9.57
N VAL A 98 -20.94 -1.84 10.19
CA VAL A 98 -20.42 -3.13 10.64
C VAL A 98 -20.23 -3.08 12.14
N ASN A 99 -20.62 -4.12 12.87
CA ASN A 99 -20.37 -4.24 14.30
C ASN A 99 -19.03 -4.94 14.56
N GLU A 100 -18.35 -4.61 15.67
CA GLU A 100 -17.12 -5.30 16.09
C GLU A 100 -17.24 -6.83 16.21
N ASN A 101 -18.46 -7.35 16.43
CA ASN A 101 -18.76 -8.77 16.55
C ASN A 101 -19.22 -9.43 15.24
N ASP A 102 -19.40 -8.66 14.17
CA ASP A 102 -19.86 -9.18 12.89
C ASP A 102 -18.72 -9.86 12.12
N LEU A 103 -19.02 -10.98 11.47
CA LEU A 103 -18.08 -11.68 10.57
C LEU A 103 -18.03 -11.07 9.17
N SER A 104 -18.76 -9.97 8.94
CA SER A 104 -19.08 -9.42 7.62
C SER A 104 -18.25 -8.18 7.25
N PHE A 105 -16.95 -8.22 7.57
CA PHE A 105 -16.03 -7.19 7.12
C PHE A 105 -15.87 -7.22 5.59
N PRO A 106 -15.79 -6.07 4.91
CA PRO A 106 -15.49 -6.02 3.49
C PRO A 106 -14.15 -6.71 3.17
N ASN A 107 -14.15 -7.65 2.22
CA ASN A 107 -12.93 -8.29 1.75
C ASN A 107 -12.36 -7.53 0.55
N ILE A 108 -11.39 -6.66 0.79
CA ILE A 108 -10.74 -5.87 -0.27
C ILE A 108 -9.61 -6.62 -0.99
N GLU A 109 -9.18 -7.78 -0.48
CA GLU A 109 -8.15 -8.60 -1.14
C GLU A 109 -8.71 -9.50 -2.25
N GLU A 110 -10.04 -9.69 -2.29
CA GLU A 110 -10.67 -10.59 -3.24
C GLU A 110 -10.35 -10.21 -4.70
N GLY A 111 -9.72 -11.14 -5.41
CA GLY A 111 -9.37 -10.98 -6.82
C GLY A 111 -8.12 -10.15 -7.10
N ILE A 112 -7.38 -9.70 -6.06
CA ILE A 112 -6.11 -8.99 -6.22
C ILE A 112 -4.93 -9.93 -5.94
N THR A 113 -3.90 -9.87 -6.78
CA THR A 113 -2.65 -10.62 -6.58
C THR A 113 -1.47 -9.70 -6.28
N LEU A 114 -0.49 -10.20 -5.53
CA LEU A 114 0.73 -9.44 -5.24
C LEU A 114 1.53 -9.17 -6.51
N GLU A 115 1.48 -10.08 -7.48
CA GLU A 115 2.11 -9.94 -8.79
C GLU A 115 1.55 -8.75 -9.57
N GLU A 116 0.23 -8.52 -9.53
CA GLU A 116 -0.40 -7.35 -10.16
C GLU A 116 0.03 -6.05 -9.51
N ILE A 117 0.13 -6.02 -8.18
CA ILE A 117 0.60 -4.85 -7.43
C ILE A 117 2.04 -4.52 -7.83
N ARG A 118 2.91 -5.53 -7.91
CA ARG A 118 4.33 -5.35 -8.27
C ARG A 118 4.57 -5.02 -9.74
N LYS A 119 3.61 -5.35 -10.63
CA LYS A 119 3.63 -4.90 -12.03
C LYS A 119 3.37 -3.39 -12.13
N TYR A 120 2.50 -2.86 -11.28
CA TYR A 120 2.26 -1.43 -11.20
C TYR A 120 3.45 -0.70 -10.58
N GLU A 121 3.93 -1.17 -9.42
CA GLU A 121 5.06 -0.55 -8.73
C GLU A 121 5.90 -1.59 -7.97
N MET A 122 7.10 -1.86 -8.49
CA MET A 122 8.05 -2.78 -7.85
C MET A 122 8.82 -2.08 -6.73
N PRO A 123 8.73 -2.54 -5.46
CA PRO A 123 9.51 -1.95 -4.38
C PRO A 123 11.00 -2.29 -4.52
N ASN A 124 11.87 -1.32 -4.26
CA ASN A 124 13.30 -1.56 -4.12
C ASN A 124 13.65 -1.91 -2.68
N GLU A 125 14.53 -2.90 -2.49
CA GLU A 125 15.07 -3.25 -1.18
C GLU A 125 16.60 -3.27 -1.19
N LYS A 126 17.18 -2.84 -0.07
CA LYS A 126 18.63 -2.89 0.11
C LYS A 126 19.02 -4.29 0.56
N VAL A 127 19.95 -4.91 -0.17
CA VAL A 127 20.56 -6.19 0.18
C VAL A 127 22.08 -6.03 0.30
N THR A 128 22.69 -6.77 1.21
CA THR A 128 24.16 -6.87 1.31
C THR A 128 24.63 -8.13 0.61
N LEU A 129 25.50 -7.99 -0.38
CA LEU A 129 26.10 -9.10 -1.11
C LEU A 129 27.55 -9.29 -0.68
N LYS A 130 27.97 -10.54 -0.45
CA LYS A 130 29.37 -10.92 -0.25
C LYS A 130 29.80 -11.76 -1.45
N LEU A 131 30.76 -11.26 -2.21
CA LEU A 131 31.20 -11.86 -3.49
C LEU A 131 32.70 -12.13 -3.47
N THR A 132 33.10 -13.20 -4.16
CA THR A 132 34.51 -13.50 -4.48
C THR A 132 34.68 -13.33 -5.98
N LEU A 133 35.50 -12.35 -6.40
CA LEU A 133 35.66 -11.97 -7.81
C LEU A 133 37.15 -11.86 -8.18
N PRO A 134 37.50 -12.00 -9.47
CA PRO A 134 38.81 -11.64 -10.01
C PRO A 134 39.25 -10.22 -9.62
N ILE A 135 40.56 -10.01 -9.45
CA ILE A 135 41.12 -8.77 -8.89
C ILE A 135 40.81 -7.53 -9.74
N ASP A 136 40.85 -7.66 -11.05
CA ASP A 136 40.52 -6.60 -12.01
C ASP A 136 39.05 -6.15 -11.90
N GLN A 137 38.12 -7.10 -11.70
CA GLN A 137 36.71 -6.78 -11.45
C GLN A 137 36.51 -6.07 -10.12
N VAL A 138 37.23 -6.49 -9.07
CA VAL A 138 37.22 -5.80 -7.75
C VAL A 138 37.74 -4.38 -7.88
N GLU A 139 38.84 -4.16 -8.60
CA GLU A 139 39.42 -2.84 -8.84
C GLU A 139 38.48 -1.94 -9.64
N TRP A 140 37.79 -2.49 -10.65
CA TRP A 140 36.80 -1.75 -11.41
C TRP A 140 35.59 -1.36 -10.55
N LEU A 141 35.03 -2.30 -9.77
CA LEU A 141 33.88 -2.06 -8.87
C LEU A 141 34.16 -0.98 -7.84
N LYS A 142 35.37 -0.97 -7.26
CA LYS A 142 35.79 0.05 -6.27
C LYS A 142 35.82 1.47 -6.82
N LYS A 143 35.82 1.65 -8.15
CA LYS A 143 35.83 2.96 -8.82
C LYS A 143 34.43 3.44 -9.21
N GLN A 144 33.40 2.59 -9.11
CA GLN A 144 32.03 2.93 -9.51
C GLN A 144 31.21 3.51 -8.36
N LYS A 145 30.16 4.26 -8.69
CA LYS A 145 29.16 4.69 -7.70
C LYS A 145 28.25 3.51 -7.35
N SER A 146 27.74 3.50 -6.12
CA SER A 146 26.83 2.44 -5.64
C SER A 146 25.60 2.26 -6.52
N LYS A 147 25.02 3.35 -7.04
CA LYS A 147 23.87 3.31 -7.95
C LYS A 147 24.19 2.59 -9.27
N ASP A 148 25.37 2.85 -9.84
CA ASP A 148 25.79 2.27 -11.11
C ASP A 148 26.07 0.77 -10.95
N VAL A 149 26.71 0.38 -9.84
CA VAL A 149 26.90 -1.04 -9.49
C VAL A 149 25.56 -1.74 -9.29
N ALA A 150 24.59 -1.10 -8.62
CA ALA A 150 23.27 -1.68 -8.42
C ALA A 150 22.55 -1.95 -9.74
N GLU A 151 22.65 -1.04 -10.73
CA GLU A 151 22.06 -1.27 -12.06
C GLU A 151 22.74 -2.40 -12.81
N VAL A 152 24.08 -2.46 -12.79
CA VAL A 152 24.83 -3.56 -13.43
C VAL A 152 24.46 -4.92 -12.84
N ILE A 153 24.33 -5.00 -11.51
CA ILE A 153 23.91 -6.25 -10.84
C ILE A 153 22.46 -6.59 -11.19
N LYS A 154 21.57 -5.61 -11.24
CA LYS A 154 20.16 -5.80 -11.62
C LYS A 154 20.04 -6.34 -13.04
N GLU A 155 20.70 -5.71 -14.01
CA GLU A 155 20.74 -6.18 -15.40
C GLU A 155 21.31 -7.59 -15.48
N ALA A 156 22.44 -7.87 -14.83
CA ALA A 156 23.05 -9.19 -14.82
C ALA A 156 22.13 -10.29 -14.25
N ILE A 157 21.29 -9.97 -13.25
CA ILE A 157 20.31 -10.91 -12.70
C ILE A 157 19.19 -11.19 -13.72
N TYR A 158 18.64 -10.18 -14.37
CA TYR A 158 17.63 -10.37 -15.42
C TYR A 158 18.17 -11.20 -16.58
N ASP A 159 19.35 -10.85 -17.08
CA ASP A 159 20.08 -11.58 -18.11
C ASP A 159 20.26 -13.06 -17.74
N TYR A 160 20.60 -13.33 -16.48
CA TYR A 160 20.77 -14.68 -15.97
C TYR A 160 19.45 -15.45 -15.89
N TRP A 161 18.35 -14.81 -15.48
CA TRP A 161 17.03 -15.44 -15.45
C TRP A 161 16.52 -15.79 -16.83
N GLU A 162 16.64 -14.87 -17.79
CA GLU A 162 16.25 -15.10 -19.19
C GLU A 162 17.01 -16.27 -19.80
N LYS A 163 18.34 -16.31 -19.64
CA LYS A 163 19.17 -17.39 -20.18
C LYS A 163 18.88 -18.77 -19.56
N ASN A 164 18.34 -18.80 -18.35
CA ASN A 164 18.09 -20.03 -17.59
C ASN A 164 16.60 -20.41 -17.48
N ASN A 165 15.71 -19.78 -18.26
CA ASN A 165 14.25 -20.04 -18.27
C ASN A 165 13.62 -20.06 -16.86
N LYS A 166 14.10 -19.21 -15.95
CA LYS A 166 13.43 -19.00 -14.66
C LYS A 166 12.31 -17.99 -14.87
N ASN A 167 11.11 -18.49 -15.13
CA ASN A 167 9.89 -17.70 -15.07
C ASN A 167 9.58 -17.42 -13.58
N TRP A 168 9.59 -16.14 -13.20
CA TRP A 168 8.94 -15.61 -12.00
C TRP A 168 7.79 -14.74 -12.46
#